data_AF-M2NH47-F1
#
_entry.id   AF-M2NH47-F1
#
_cell.length_a   1.000
_cell.length_b   1.000
_cell.length_c   1.000
_cell.angle_alpha   90.00
_cell.angle_beta   90.00
_cell.angle_gamma   90.00
#
_symmetry.space_group_name_H-M   'P 1'
#
loop_
_entity.id
_entity.type
_entity.pdbx_description
1 polymer ?
#
loop_
_entity_poly.entity_id
_entity_poly.type
_entity_poly.pdbx_seq_one_letter_code
_entity_poly.pdbx_strand_id
1 'polypeptide(L)'
;MIRIISGASEILFKRMLDRSYIEKIELDETGFTVFAKGGEKTPLYFNDVKAVRTGYYLDKTMPCCIVTLFMNDHKKYSIDVSLKETDSILKHYAHYQLKGDVPENISKISVVLQVGVNGYSIRLEKGYLIETKRNHEYFYPLNEIESYGIDKRSDAIDIIFRNREAMITLSMSRVANIWLVLQILGKLRLMNT
;
A
#
# COMPACT_ATOMS: atom_id res chain seq x y z
N MET A 1 30.71 37.08 11.17
CA MET A 1 30.58 35.95 12.13
C MET A 1 29.26 35.26 11.82
N ILE A 2 29.28 34.25 10.96
CA ILE A 2 28.09 33.50 10.54
C ILE A 2 28.09 32.21 11.37
N ARG A 3 27.15 32.08 12.30
CA ARG A 3 26.92 30.82 13.01
C ARG A 3 26.20 29.88 12.05
N ILE A 4 27.00 29.04 11.39
CA ILE A 4 26.54 27.81 10.76
C ILE A 4 26.15 26.89 11.91
N ILE A 5 24.85 26.67 12.12
CA ILE A 5 24.37 25.55 12.93
C ILE A 5 24.40 24.33 12.01
N SER A 6 25.57 23.72 11.96
CA SER A 6 25.88 22.45 11.33
C SER A 6 25.26 21.29 12.12
N GLY A 7 24.66 20.34 11.40
CA GLY A 7 24.93 18.92 11.67
C GLY A 7 23.85 18.06 12.34
N ALA A 8 22.66 18.56 12.66
CA ALA A 8 21.63 17.74 13.31
C ALA A 8 20.47 17.27 12.39
N SER A 9 20.10 18.06 11.37
CA SER A 9 18.91 17.75 10.55
C SER A 9 19.10 16.63 9.54
N GLU A 10 20.31 16.41 9.02
CA GLU A 10 20.56 15.32 8.06
C GLU A 10 20.75 13.95 8.73
N ILE A 11 21.06 13.92 10.03
CA ILE A 11 21.39 12.68 10.75
C ILE A 11 20.15 12.09 11.47
N LEU A 12 19.16 12.91 11.82
CA LEU A 12 17.90 12.47 12.44
C LEU A 12 16.92 11.81 11.45
N PHE A 13 17.08 12.04 10.15
CA PHE A 13 16.31 11.40 9.07
C PHE A 13 16.70 9.93 8.80
N LYS A 14 17.18 9.19 9.80
CA LYS A 14 17.43 7.75 9.63
C LYS A 14 16.12 6.96 9.70
N ARG A 15 15.46 6.88 8.54
CA ARG A 15 14.62 5.78 8.03
C ARG A 15 13.35 5.38 8.80
N MET A 16 13.11 5.82 10.02
CA MET A 16 11.89 5.52 10.76
C MET A 16 11.54 6.69 11.68
N LEU A 17 10.41 7.35 11.44
CA LEU A 17 9.85 8.30 12.41
C LEU A 17 9.17 7.48 13.50
N ASP A 18 9.86 7.35 14.64
CA ASP A 18 9.28 6.78 15.85
C ASP A 18 8.10 7.67 16.28
N ARG A 19 6.98 7.02 16.60
CA ARG A 19 5.76 7.65 17.09
C ARG A 19 5.99 8.62 18.23
N SER A 20 6.99 8.36 19.08
CA SER A 20 7.34 9.24 20.20
C SER A 20 7.75 10.66 19.75
N TYR A 21 8.19 10.83 18.50
CA TYR A 21 8.57 12.10 17.89
C TYR A 21 7.47 12.72 17.02
N ILE A 22 6.37 12.01 16.76
CA ILE A 22 5.27 12.49 15.93
C ILE A 22 4.23 13.18 16.81
N GLU A 23 3.87 14.41 16.47
CA GLU A 23 2.80 15.17 17.12
C GLU A 23 1.45 14.90 16.46
N LYS A 24 1.40 14.97 15.11
CA LYS A 24 0.21 14.66 14.32
C LYS A 24 0.57 14.37 12.86
N ILE A 25 -0.39 13.78 12.15
CA ILE A 25 -0.37 13.58 10.70
C ILE A 25 -1.60 14.27 10.13
N GLU A 26 -1.41 15.13 9.13
CA GLU A 26 -2.51 15.77 8.40
C GLU A 26 -2.52 15.29 6.96
N LEU A 27 -3.69 14.82 6.51
CA LEU A 27 -3.91 14.33 5.16
C LEU A 27 -4.48 15.46 4.30
N ASP A 28 -3.99 15.59 3.07
CA ASP A 28 -4.49 16.55 2.07
C ASP A 28 -4.66 15.88 0.70
N GLU A 29 -5.29 16.52 -0.27
CA GLU A 29 -5.60 15.92 -1.58
C GLU A 29 -4.38 15.32 -2.32
N THR A 30 -3.17 15.79 -2.01
CA THR A 30 -1.93 15.41 -2.70
C THR A 30 -1.07 14.42 -1.92
N GLY A 31 -1.38 14.16 -0.65
CA GLY A 31 -0.53 13.34 0.21
C GLY A 31 -0.82 13.55 1.69
N PHE A 32 0.24 13.67 2.48
CA PHE A 32 0.13 14.02 3.88
C PHE A 32 1.39 14.68 4.42
N THR A 33 1.25 15.39 5.53
CA THR A 33 2.37 16.02 6.25
C THR A 33 2.51 15.41 7.63
N VAL A 34 3.73 15.00 7.99
CA VAL A 34 4.09 14.59 9.35
C VAL A 34 4.60 15.79 10.11
N PHE A 35 3.99 16.07 11.26
CA PHE A 35 4.41 17.12 12.19
C PHE A 35 5.15 16.47 13.34
N ALA A 36 6.43 16.81 13.49
CA ALA A 36 7.26 16.29 14.56
C ALA A 36 7.30 17.25 15.76
N LYS A 37 7.54 16.69 16.94
CA LYS A 37 7.75 17.46 18.16
C LYS A 37 8.96 18.38 17.98
N GLY A 38 8.76 19.67 18.19
CA GLY A 38 9.77 20.71 17.90
C GLY A 38 9.46 21.54 16.64
N GLY A 39 8.34 21.28 15.97
CA GLY A 39 7.82 22.13 14.89
C GLY A 39 8.35 21.79 13.49
N GLU A 40 9.16 20.72 13.37
CA GLU A 40 9.59 20.19 12.07
C GLU A 40 8.39 19.59 11.31
N LYS A 41 8.35 19.84 10.00
CA LYS A 41 7.27 19.40 9.11
C LYS A 41 7.87 18.68 7.92
N THR A 42 7.39 17.47 7.66
CA THR A 42 7.82 16.66 6.51
C THR A 42 6.63 16.35 5.61
N PRO A 43 6.48 17.04 4.46
CA PRO A 43 5.46 16.71 3.47
C PRO A 43 5.85 15.46 2.69
N LEU A 44 4.88 14.59 2.42
CA LEU A 44 5.00 13.38 1.62
C LEU A 44 3.91 13.36 0.55
N TYR A 45 4.30 13.60 -0.70
CA TYR A 45 3.38 13.70 -1.84
C TYR A 45 3.16 12.34 -2.49
N PHE A 46 1.90 11.97 -2.73
CA PHE A 46 1.55 10.71 -3.36
C PHE A 46 1.96 10.59 -4.83
N ASN A 47 2.17 11.71 -5.54
CA ASN A 47 2.71 11.66 -6.90
C ASN A 47 4.11 11.01 -6.92
N ASP A 48 4.89 11.21 -5.87
CA ASP A 48 6.24 10.66 -5.72
C ASP A 48 6.23 9.24 -5.12
N VAL A 49 5.06 8.72 -4.74
CA VAL A 49 4.90 7.42 -4.08
C VAL A 49 4.58 6.35 -5.10
N LYS A 50 5.40 5.29 -5.08
CA LYS A 50 5.20 4.07 -5.85
C LYS A 50 4.28 3.08 -5.14
N ALA A 51 4.40 2.96 -3.81
CA ALA A 51 3.63 2.04 -2.99
C ALA A 51 3.61 2.47 -1.52
N VAL A 52 2.52 2.15 -0.81
CA VAL A 52 2.40 2.29 0.64
C VAL A 52 2.19 0.91 1.23
N ARG A 53 3.21 0.40 1.92
CA ARG A 53 3.19 -0.92 2.54
C ARG A 53 3.03 -0.79 4.04
N THR A 54 2.41 -1.79 4.64
CA THR A 54 2.31 -1.88 6.09
C THR A 54 2.55 -3.31 6.54
N GLY A 55 3.32 -3.47 7.60
CA GLY A 55 3.46 -4.76 8.28
C GLY A 55 2.35 -4.95 9.30
N TYR A 56 1.93 -6.20 9.53
CA TYR A 56 1.00 -6.58 10.60
C TYR A 56 -0.41 -5.98 10.50
N TYR A 57 -0.82 -5.46 9.34
CA TYR A 57 -2.15 -4.86 9.13
C TYR A 57 -3.32 -5.79 9.50
N LEU A 58 -3.15 -7.09 9.31
CA LEU A 58 -4.15 -8.11 9.60
C LEU A 58 -4.07 -8.66 11.03
N ASP A 59 -3.05 -8.26 11.79
CA ASP A 59 -2.87 -8.65 13.18
C ASP A 59 -3.55 -7.62 14.10
N LYS A 60 -4.79 -7.94 14.50
CA LYS A 60 -5.59 -7.11 15.41
C LYS A 60 -5.02 -6.99 16.82
N THR A 61 -3.99 -7.78 17.17
CA THR A 61 -3.33 -7.70 18.46
C THR A 61 -2.24 -6.62 18.50
N MET A 62 -1.81 -6.13 17.33
CA MET A 62 -0.81 -5.05 17.24
C MET A 62 -1.47 -3.67 17.39
N PRO A 63 -1.10 -2.88 18.42
CA PRO A 63 -1.67 -1.55 18.65
C PRO A 63 -1.12 -0.49 17.68
N CYS A 64 -0.01 -0.78 17.01
CA CYS A 64 0.64 0.08 16.03
C CYS A 64 1.13 -0.73 14.82
N CYS A 65 1.26 -0.04 13.70
CA CYS A 65 1.80 -0.60 12.47
C CYS A 65 2.85 0.35 11.89
N ILE A 66 3.86 -0.21 11.23
CA ILE A 66 4.83 0.57 10.47
C ILE A 66 4.29 0.77 9.05
N VAL A 67 3.93 2.00 8.72
CA VAL A 67 3.60 2.40 7.36
C VAL A 67 4.88 2.82 6.64
N THR A 68 5.19 2.16 5.52
CA THR A 68 6.36 2.43 4.70
C THR A 68 5.97 2.89 3.31
N LEU A 69 6.36 4.11 2.96
CA LEU A 69 6.22 4.70 1.64
C LEU A 69 7.46 4.36 0.83
N PHE A 70 7.25 3.75 -0.32
CA PHE A 70 8.27 3.50 -1.31
C PHE A 70 8.15 4.57 -2.38
N MET A 71 9.17 5.38 -2.53
CA MET A 71 9.17 6.51 -3.46
C MET A 71 9.64 6.06 -4.86
N ASN A 72 9.29 6.86 -5.87
CA ASN A 72 9.74 6.66 -7.25
C ASN A 72 11.25 6.80 -7.39
N ASP A 73 11.90 7.65 -6.59
CA ASP A 73 13.35 7.85 -6.55
C ASP A 73 14.11 6.79 -5.71
N HIS A 74 13.46 5.68 -5.39
CA HIS A 74 13.97 4.58 -4.57
C HIS A 74 14.21 4.90 -3.09
N LYS A 75 13.86 6.10 -2.62
CA LYS A 75 13.82 6.39 -1.18
C LYS A 75 12.69 5.63 -0.51
N LYS A 76 12.83 5.46 0.80
CA LYS A 76 11.84 4.81 1.66
C LYS A 76 11.65 5.63 2.92
N TYR A 77 10.40 5.87 3.28
CA TYR A 77 10.03 6.56 4.51
C TYR A 77 9.14 5.64 5.33
N SER A 78 9.56 5.30 6.54
CA SER A 78 8.76 4.49 7.46
C SER A 78 8.30 5.33 8.64
N ILE A 79 7.06 5.13 9.05
CA ILE A 79 6.39 5.90 10.10
C ILE A 79 5.67 4.89 11.00
N ASP A 80 5.93 4.96 12.31
CA ASP A 80 5.18 4.21 13.32
C ASP A 80 3.91 4.97 13.68
N VAL A 81 2.76 4.36 13.41
CA VAL A 81 1.44 4.98 13.58
C VAL A 81 0.45 4.00 14.21
N SER A 82 -0.62 4.53 14.81
CA SER A 82 -1.72 3.67 15.27
C SER A 82 -2.40 2.95 14.11
N LEU A 83 -3.15 1.90 14.41
CA LEU A 83 -3.98 1.21 13.41
C LEU A 83 -4.98 2.16 12.74
N LYS A 84 -5.59 3.10 13.49
CA LYS A 84 -6.52 4.10 12.95
C LYS A 84 -5.86 5.06 11.96
N GLU A 85 -4.64 5.50 12.27
CA GLU A 85 -3.85 6.34 11.36
C GLU A 85 -3.39 5.54 10.14
N THR A 86 -3.01 4.28 10.32
CA THR A 86 -2.69 3.34 9.23
C THR A 86 -3.86 3.22 8.25
N ASP A 87 -5.05 2.94 8.76
CA ASP A 87 -6.28 2.86 7.95
C ASP A 87 -6.54 4.16 7.20
N SER A 88 -6.38 5.30 7.88
CA SER A 88 -6.60 6.62 7.30
C SER A 88 -5.63 6.89 6.14
N ILE A 89 -4.33 6.62 6.33
CA ILE A 89 -3.30 6.79 5.30
C ILE A 89 -3.56 5.86 4.10
N LEU A 90 -3.84 4.58 4.36
CA LEU A 90 -4.07 3.60 3.29
C LEU A 90 -5.33 3.90 2.47
N LYS A 91 -6.43 4.26 3.15
CA LYS A 91 -7.68 4.69 2.51
C LYS A 91 -7.46 5.94 1.68
N HIS A 92 -6.73 6.91 2.22
CA HIS A 92 -6.44 8.18 1.55
C HIS A 92 -5.57 7.98 0.31
N TYR A 93 -4.52 7.17 0.42
CA TYR A 93 -3.71 6.78 -0.74
C TYR A 93 -4.53 6.00 -1.78
N ALA A 94 -5.44 5.11 -1.35
CA ALA A 94 -6.34 4.42 -2.27
C ALA A 94 -7.26 5.39 -3.02
N HIS A 95 -7.84 6.36 -2.31
CA HIS A 95 -8.70 7.38 -2.91
C HIS A 95 -7.92 8.22 -3.95
N TYR A 96 -6.69 8.59 -3.64
CA TYR A 96 -5.79 9.25 -4.59
C TYR A 96 -5.51 8.37 -5.83
N GLN A 97 -5.14 7.10 -5.63
CA GLN A 97 -4.85 6.16 -6.72
C GLN A 97 -6.06 5.96 -7.66
N LEU A 98 -7.27 5.95 -7.11
CA LEU A 98 -8.50 5.76 -7.85
C LEU A 98 -9.12 7.06 -8.38
N LYS A 99 -8.58 8.23 -7.96
CA LYS A 99 -9.19 9.55 -8.19
C LYS A 99 -10.64 9.62 -7.70
N GLY A 100 -10.91 9.00 -6.55
CA GLY A 100 -12.24 8.85 -6.00
C GLY A 100 -12.40 7.60 -5.14
N ASP A 101 -13.63 7.27 -4.79
CA ASP A 101 -13.95 6.08 -4.01
C ASP A 101 -13.77 4.78 -4.82
N VAL A 102 -13.71 3.65 -4.11
CA VAL A 102 -13.67 2.31 -4.75
C VAL A 102 -14.97 2.10 -5.53
N PRO A 103 -14.92 2.01 -6.88
CA PRO A 103 -16.12 1.89 -7.69
C PRO A 103 -16.83 0.57 -7.41
N GLU A 104 -18.15 0.54 -7.60
CA GLU A 104 -18.94 -0.70 -7.49
C GLU A 104 -18.49 -1.75 -8.50
N ASN A 105 -18.31 -1.34 -9.76
CA ASN A 105 -17.75 -2.19 -10.80
C ASN A 105 -16.21 -2.11 -10.77
N ILE A 106 -15.60 -3.04 -10.05
CA ILE A 106 -14.15 -3.21 -9.94
C ILE A 106 -13.44 -3.44 -11.28
N SER A 107 -14.15 -3.87 -12.34
CA SER A 107 -13.53 -4.06 -13.67
C SER A 107 -13.08 -2.73 -14.30
N LYS A 108 -13.60 -1.60 -13.80
CA LYS A 108 -13.19 -0.25 -14.20
C LYS A 108 -11.90 0.22 -13.51
N ILE A 109 -11.43 -0.49 -12.50
CA ILE A 109 -10.22 -0.10 -11.76
C ILE A 109 -8.98 -0.41 -12.61
N SER A 110 -8.03 0.54 -12.59
CA SER A 110 -6.69 0.36 -13.12
C SER A 110 -5.67 0.72 -12.05
N VAL A 111 -5.10 -0.27 -11.36
CA VAL A 111 -4.17 -0.05 -10.23
C VAL A 111 -3.16 -1.18 -10.08
N VAL A 112 -1.95 -0.85 -9.63
CA VAL A 112 -0.94 -1.84 -9.26
C VAL A 112 -1.24 -2.36 -7.84
N LEU A 113 -1.44 -3.67 -7.71
CA LEU A 113 -1.74 -4.33 -6.43
C LEU A 113 -0.46 -4.79 -5.73
N GLN A 114 0.57 -5.19 -6.49
CA GLN A 114 1.83 -5.68 -5.94
C GLN A 114 3.00 -5.33 -6.85
N VAL A 115 4.12 -4.95 -6.23
CA VAL A 115 5.40 -4.77 -6.91
C VAL A 115 6.46 -5.67 -6.26
N GLY A 116 6.97 -6.62 -7.03
CA GLY A 116 8.06 -7.52 -6.65
C GLY A 116 9.42 -7.13 -7.24
N VAL A 117 10.36 -8.06 -7.13
CA VAL A 117 11.71 -7.93 -7.71
C VAL A 117 11.72 -8.29 -9.19
N ASN A 118 12.72 -7.82 -9.94
CA ASN A 118 12.97 -8.19 -11.34
C ASN A 118 11.76 -7.99 -12.28
N GLY A 119 11.07 -6.85 -12.13
CA GLY A 119 9.91 -6.51 -12.95
C GLY A 119 8.64 -7.30 -12.62
N TYR A 120 8.65 -8.12 -11.56
CA TYR A 120 7.45 -8.80 -11.11
C TYR A 120 6.40 -7.78 -10.63
N SER A 121 5.17 -7.88 -11.13
CA SER A 121 4.05 -7.11 -10.59
C SER A 121 2.73 -7.84 -10.78
N ILE A 122 1.76 -7.49 -9.95
CA ILE A 122 0.36 -7.85 -10.17
C ILE A 122 -0.43 -6.55 -10.21
N ARG A 123 -1.20 -6.35 -11.26
CA ARG A 123 -2.07 -5.19 -11.42
C ARG A 123 -3.48 -5.60 -11.79
N LEU A 124 -4.43 -4.74 -11.47
CA LEU A 124 -5.80 -4.79 -11.93
C LEU A 124 -5.93 -3.83 -13.10
N GLU A 125 -6.41 -4.29 -14.25
CA GLU A 125 -6.63 -3.44 -15.42
C GLU A 125 -7.71 -4.06 -16.33
N LYS A 126 -8.68 -3.25 -16.76
CA LYS A 126 -9.69 -3.62 -17.78
C LYS A 126 -10.44 -4.94 -17.50
N GLY A 127 -10.74 -5.23 -16.24
CA GLY A 127 -11.44 -6.47 -15.86
C GLY A 127 -10.54 -7.72 -15.75
N TYR A 128 -9.22 -7.54 -15.71
CA TYR A 128 -8.25 -8.62 -15.52
C TYR A 128 -7.32 -8.34 -14.34
N LEU A 129 -6.97 -9.39 -13.60
CA LEU A 129 -5.70 -9.44 -12.88
C LEU A 129 -4.61 -9.79 -13.90
N ILE A 130 -3.59 -8.95 -13.98
CA ILE A 130 -2.46 -9.14 -14.88
C ILE A 130 -1.22 -9.39 -14.02
N GLU A 131 -0.67 -10.59 -14.12
CA GLU A 131 0.63 -10.93 -13.53
C GLU A 131 1.72 -10.70 -14.57
N THR A 132 2.68 -9.83 -14.25
CA THR A 132 3.87 -9.62 -15.07
C THR A 132 5.04 -10.36 -14.45
N LYS A 133 5.67 -11.28 -15.18
CA LYS A 133 6.85 -12.04 -14.73
C LYS A 133 7.81 -12.22 -15.90
N ARG A 134 9.09 -11.86 -15.72
CA ARG A 134 10.13 -11.97 -16.77
C ARG A 134 9.71 -11.31 -18.09
N ASN A 135 9.11 -10.12 -18.01
CA ASN A 135 8.58 -9.35 -19.15
C ASN A 135 7.43 -10.03 -19.94
N HIS A 136 6.83 -11.08 -19.39
CA HIS A 136 5.62 -11.68 -19.94
C HIS A 136 4.42 -11.32 -19.07
N GLU A 137 3.29 -11.09 -19.72
CA GLU A 137 2.01 -10.79 -19.06
C GLU A 137 1.07 -11.98 -19.15
N TYR A 138 0.53 -12.36 -18.01
CA TYR A 138 -0.47 -13.42 -17.86
C TYR A 138 -1.77 -12.77 -17.41
N PHE A 139 -2.85 -13.02 -18.15
CA PHE A 139 -4.15 -12.38 -17.96
C PHE A 139 -5.12 -13.34 -17.31
N TYR A 140 -5.74 -12.89 -16.21
CA TYR A 140 -6.68 -13.66 -15.41
C TYR A 140 -7.98 -12.87 -15.27
N PRO A 141 -9.07 -13.32 -15.93
CA PRO A 141 -10.34 -12.61 -15.89
C PRO A 141 -10.90 -12.52 -14.46
N LEU A 142 -11.40 -11.35 -14.06
CA LEU A 142 -11.98 -11.17 -12.72
C LEU A 142 -13.22 -12.04 -12.48
N ASN A 143 -14.02 -12.29 -13.51
CA ASN A 143 -15.19 -13.16 -13.42
C ASN A 143 -14.85 -14.65 -13.23
N GLU A 144 -13.59 -15.04 -13.44
CA GLU A 144 -13.11 -16.40 -13.16
C GLU A 144 -12.68 -16.59 -11.69
N ILE A 145 -12.53 -15.51 -10.91
CA ILE A 145 -12.19 -15.60 -9.48
C ILE A 145 -13.31 -16.34 -8.75
N GLU A 146 -12.94 -17.43 -8.09
CA GLU A 146 -13.83 -18.25 -7.27
C GLU A 146 -13.86 -17.73 -5.84
N SER A 147 -12.68 -17.61 -5.25
CA SER A 147 -12.49 -17.28 -3.84
C SER A 147 -11.10 -16.68 -3.61
N TYR A 148 -10.88 -16.18 -2.39
CA TYR A 148 -9.56 -15.81 -1.92
C TYR A 148 -9.35 -16.29 -0.48
N GLY A 149 -8.11 -16.66 -0.17
CA GLY A 149 -7.67 -17.04 1.17
C GLY A 149 -6.64 -16.05 1.70
N ILE A 150 -6.64 -15.81 3.00
CA ILE A 150 -5.57 -15.09 3.70
C ILE A 150 -4.80 -16.11 4.51
N ASP A 151 -3.56 -16.39 4.12
CA ASP A 151 -2.67 -17.24 4.90
C ASP A 151 -1.76 -16.38 5.80
N LYS A 152 -2.05 -16.41 7.10
CA LYS A 152 -1.29 -15.69 8.11
C LYS A 152 0.10 -16.27 8.35
N ARG A 153 0.34 -17.56 8.02
CA ARG A 153 1.66 -18.19 8.22
C ARG A 153 2.64 -17.78 7.15
N SER A 154 2.20 -17.71 5.89
CA SER A 154 3.01 -17.30 4.75
C SER A 154 2.94 -15.80 4.44
N ASP A 155 2.12 -15.06 5.20
CA ASP A 155 1.91 -13.61 5.03
C ASP A 155 1.49 -13.27 3.59
N ALA A 156 0.44 -13.96 3.13
CA ALA A 156 -0.01 -13.96 1.76
C ALA A 156 -1.55 -13.92 1.60
N ILE A 157 -2.01 -13.38 0.47
CA ILE A 157 -3.36 -13.58 -0.05
C ILE A 157 -3.26 -14.45 -1.30
N ASP A 158 -3.98 -15.56 -1.30
CA ASP A 158 -4.14 -16.41 -2.46
C ASP A 158 -5.48 -16.12 -3.13
N ILE A 159 -5.45 -15.88 -4.44
CA ILE A 159 -6.64 -15.67 -5.29
C ILE A 159 -6.80 -16.92 -6.16
N ILE A 160 -7.94 -17.58 -6.03
CA ILE A 160 -8.23 -18.88 -6.64
C ILE A 160 -9.23 -18.68 -7.79
N PHE A 161 -8.97 -19.29 -8.94
CA PHE A 161 -9.79 -19.17 -10.14
C PHE A 161 -10.50 -20.49 -10.46
N ARG A 162 -11.80 -20.43 -10.79
CA ARG A 162 -12.67 -21.61 -11.01
C ARG A 162 -12.15 -22.55 -12.10
N ASN A 163 -11.62 -21.98 -13.18
CA ASN A 163 -11.37 -22.71 -14.43
C ASN A 163 -9.88 -22.95 -14.69
N ARG A 164 -9.01 -22.55 -13.76
CA ARG A 164 -7.56 -22.68 -13.91
C ARG A 164 -7.06 -23.32 -12.62
N GLU A 165 -6.23 -24.36 -12.69
CA GLU A 165 -5.36 -24.76 -11.57
C GLU A 165 -4.36 -23.64 -11.16
N ALA A 166 -4.57 -22.41 -11.64
CA ALA A 166 -3.77 -21.26 -11.39
C ALA A 166 -4.28 -20.53 -10.13
N MET A 167 -3.34 -20.29 -9.24
CA MET A 167 -3.48 -19.46 -8.05
C MET A 167 -2.56 -18.26 -8.22
N ILE A 168 -3.08 -17.05 -7.97
CA ILE A 168 -2.22 -15.86 -7.85
C ILE A 168 -2.01 -15.56 -6.38
N THR A 169 -0.75 -15.48 -5.98
CA THR A 169 -0.36 -15.15 -4.61
C THR A 169 0.15 -13.72 -4.52
N LEU A 170 -0.55 -12.89 -3.74
CA LEU A 170 -0.09 -11.59 -3.29
C LEU A 170 0.67 -11.78 -1.97
N SER A 171 1.94 -11.40 -1.92
CA SER A 171 2.73 -11.36 -0.67
C SER A 171 2.49 -10.03 0.02
N MET A 172 2.07 -10.06 1.29
CA MET A 172 1.78 -8.85 2.08
C MET A 172 2.96 -7.88 2.13
N SER A 173 4.18 -8.41 2.22
CA SER A 173 5.42 -7.61 2.18
C SER A 173 5.64 -6.83 0.86
N ARG A 174 4.89 -7.18 -0.19
CA ARG A 174 5.00 -6.63 -1.56
C ARG A 174 3.74 -5.93 -2.07
N VAL A 175 2.61 -6.13 -1.40
CA VAL A 175 1.34 -5.47 -1.70
C VAL A 175 1.54 -3.95 -1.63
N ALA A 176 1.05 -3.25 -2.65
CA ALA A 176 1.27 -1.82 -2.83
C ALA A 176 0.32 -0.94 -2.00
N ASN A 177 -0.86 -1.48 -1.65
CA ASN A 177 -1.83 -0.90 -0.72
C ASN A 177 -2.79 -2.02 -0.26
N ILE A 178 -2.60 -2.53 0.96
CA ILE A 178 -3.36 -3.69 1.45
C ILE A 178 -4.84 -3.38 1.69
N TRP A 179 -5.16 -2.16 2.13
CA TRP A 179 -6.54 -1.75 2.34
C TRP A 179 -7.32 -1.83 1.03
N LEU A 180 -6.77 -1.28 -0.05
CA LEU A 180 -7.41 -1.30 -1.38
C LEU A 180 -7.60 -2.73 -1.91
N VAL A 181 -6.58 -3.58 -1.77
CA VAL A 181 -6.68 -5.01 -2.16
C VAL A 181 -7.86 -5.68 -1.45
N LEU A 182 -7.99 -5.50 -0.13
CA LEU A 182 -9.08 -6.10 0.63
C LEU A 182 -10.46 -5.54 0.23
N GLN A 183 -10.57 -4.26 -0.11
CA GLN A 183 -11.83 -3.69 -0.63
C GLN A 183 -12.23 -4.31 -1.97
N ILE A 184 -11.27 -4.49 -2.89
CA ILE A 184 -11.51 -5.12 -4.20
C ILE A 184 -11.97 -6.57 -4.02
N LEU A 185 -11.26 -7.34 -3.19
CA LEU A 185 -11.60 -8.74 -2.90
C LEU A 185 -12.95 -8.89 -2.19
N GLY A 186 -13.27 -7.97 -1.27
CA GLY A 186 -14.58 -7.93 -0.60
C GLY A 186 -15.73 -7.72 -1.59
N LYS A 187 -15.55 -6.84 -2.59
CA LYS A 187 -16.55 -6.63 -3.65
C LYS A 187 -16.68 -7.81 -4.61
N LEU A 188 -15.58 -8.50 -4.93
CA LEU A 188 -15.62 -9.74 -5.73
C LEU A 188 -16.49 -10.81 -5.10
N ARG A 189 -16.40 -10.97 -3.77
CA ARG A 189 -17.21 -11.95 -3.03
C ARG A 189 -18.72 -11.70 -3.16
N LEU A 190 -19.15 -10.43 -3.18
CA LEU A 190 -20.55 -10.03 -3.30
C LEU A 190 -21.12 -10.26 -4.71
N MET A 191 -20.28 -10.37 -5.74
CA MET A 191 -20.74 -10.65 -7.12
C MET A 191 -21.00 -12.14 -7.37
N ASN A 192 -20.45 -13.02 -6.54
CA ASN A 192 -20.51 -14.48 -6.68
C ASN A 192 -21.55 -15.14 -5.73
N THR A 193 -22.25 -14.35 -4.91
CA THR A 193 -23.39 -14.75 -4.06
C THR A 193 -24.68 -14.25 -4.65
#